data_AF-A0A223KKQ3-F1
#
_entry.id   AF-A0A223KKQ3-F1
#
_cell.length_a   1.000
_cell.length_b   1.000
_cell.length_c   1.000
_cell.angle_alpha   90.00
_cell.angle_beta   90.00
_cell.angle_gamma   90.00
#
_symmetry.space_group_name_H-M   'P 1'
#
loop_
_entity.id
_entity.type
_entity.pdbx_description
1 polymer ?
#
loop_
_entity_poly.entity_id
_entity_poly.type
_entity_poly.pdbx_seq_one_letter_code
_entity_poly.pdbx_strand_id
1 'polypeptide(L)'
;MHNKIFIKRNMIRKNRAWCPLCFESWKEEGKEIYEPLIWNIELMKYCPDHFVPLDEKCYSCGKKNKFISSSQQVGHCGKCGNWLGKENVEEYKELDEWDSWCISNFKQILEFLQQSNNIPLRNFPNQIVKMLVNQYTDGNISEFGKILNVSMISEYVMDRSNITFEKLLNLSFYFQSKRQIEPTFSV
;
A
#
# COMPACT_ATOMS: atom_id res chain seq x y z
N MET A 1 -15.19 -21.92 8.10
CA MET A 1 -13.90 -21.90 7.38
C MET A 1 -13.14 -20.65 7.81
N HIS A 2 -12.06 -20.79 8.58
CA HIS A 2 -11.25 -19.64 8.97
C HIS A 2 -10.48 -19.13 7.75
N ASN A 3 -10.87 -17.97 7.21
CA ASN A 3 -10.07 -17.24 6.23
C ASN A 3 -8.73 -16.85 6.89
N LYS A 4 -7.71 -17.69 6.72
CA LYS A 4 -6.33 -17.31 7.03
C LYS A 4 -5.91 -16.27 6.00
N ILE A 5 -6.02 -14.99 6.37
CA ILE A 5 -5.42 -13.88 5.63
C ILE A 5 -3.90 -14.05 5.77
N PHE A 6 -3.28 -14.66 4.76
CA PHE A 6 -1.82 -14.74 4.69
C PHE A 6 -1.28 -13.41 4.16
N ILE A 7 -1.05 -12.47 5.09
CA ILE A 7 -0.31 -11.26 4.75
C ILE A 7 1.16 -11.69 4.55
N LYS A 8 1.67 -11.64 3.32
CA LYS A 8 3.09 -11.89 3.07
C LYS A 8 3.91 -10.89 3.91
N ARG A 9 5.00 -11.36 4.51
CA ARG A 9 5.91 -10.59 5.38
C ARG A 9 6.44 -9.26 4.80
N ASN A 10 6.26 -9.02 3.50
CA ASN A 10 6.75 -7.83 2.80
C ASN A 10 5.65 -6.77 2.56
N MET A 11 4.40 -7.03 2.96
CA MET A 11 3.32 -6.04 2.85
C MET A 11 3.20 -5.16 4.09
N ILE A 12 3.60 -5.68 5.26
CA ILE A 12 3.52 -4.96 6.54
C ILE A 12 4.91 -4.45 6.88
N ARG A 13 4.97 -3.21 7.35
CA ARG A 13 6.20 -2.60 7.84
C ARG A 13 6.82 -3.39 8.99
N LYS A 14 8.15 -3.47 8.98
CA LYS A 14 8.90 -4.05 10.11
C LYS A 14 8.97 -3.11 11.31
N ASN A 15 8.97 -1.81 11.04
CA ASN A 15 9.02 -0.76 12.05
C ASN A 15 7.68 -0.03 12.06
N ARG A 16 7.33 0.54 13.21
CA ARG A 16 6.21 1.47 13.29
C ARG A 16 6.53 2.70 12.45
N ALA A 17 5.53 3.17 11.70
CA ALA A 17 5.58 4.42 10.96
C ALA A 17 4.43 5.33 11.39
N TRP A 18 4.61 6.65 11.29
CA TRP A 18 3.57 7.61 11.64
C TRP A 18 3.68 8.88 10.81
N CYS A 19 2.57 9.61 10.69
CA CYS A 19 2.61 10.98 10.20
C CYS A 19 2.72 11.94 11.40
N PRO A 20 3.81 12.74 11.50
CA PRO A 20 3.95 13.68 12.60
C PRO A 20 2.88 14.78 12.57
N LEU A 21 2.43 15.19 11.37
CA LEU A 21 1.39 16.21 11.21
C LEU A 21 0.02 15.70 11.66
N CYS A 22 -0.36 14.46 11.31
CA CYS A 22 -1.61 13.86 11.81
C CYS A 22 -1.65 13.82 13.33
N PHE A 23 -0.56 13.38 13.96
CA PHE A 23 -0.50 13.34 15.42
C PHE A 23 -0.66 14.73 16.03
N GLU A 24 0.05 15.75 15.52
CA GLU A 24 -0.07 17.10 16.06
C GLU A 24 -1.47 17.68 15.85
N SER A 25 -2.03 17.61 14.64
CA SER A 25 -3.40 18.08 14.35
C SER A 25 -4.43 17.42 15.27
N TRP A 26 -4.38 16.10 15.47
CA TRP A 26 -5.33 15.44 16.36
C TRP A 26 -5.18 15.87 17.81
N LYS A 27 -3.94 16.09 18.27
CA LYS A 27 -3.68 16.57 19.62
C LYS A 27 -4.18 18.01 19.82
N GLU A 28 -3.92 18.90 18.87
CA GLU A 28 -4.38 20.29 18.91
C GLU A 28 -5.91 20.40 18.86
N GLU A 29 -6.54 19.56 18.04
CA GLU A 29 -8.00 19.53 17.87
C GLU A 29 -8.72 18.73 18.97
N GLY A 30 -7.99 18.12 19.92
CA GLY A 30 -8.55 17.29 20.98
C GLY A 30 -9.25 16.02 20.45
N LYS A 31 -8.87 15.55 19.25
CA LYS A 31 -9.39 14.32 18.64
C LYS A 31 -8.75 13.08 19.26
N GLU A 32 -9.42 11.95 19.12
CA GLU A 32 -8.84 10.65 19.46
C GLU A 32 -7.56 10.43 18.65
N ILE A 33 -6.44 10.17 19.35
CA ILE A 33 -5.17 9.87 18.71
C ILE A 33 -5.11 8.35 18.51
N TYR A 34 -5.02 7.92 17.26
CA TYR A 34 -4.93 6.51 16.87
C TYR A 34 -3.84 6.32 15.81
N GLU A 35 -3.52 5.07 15.46
CA GLU A 35 -2.59 4.77 14.37
C GLU A 35 -3.38 4.15 13.20
N PRO A 36 -3.61 4.89 12.10
CA PRO A 36 -4.27 4.37 10.91
C PRO A 36 -3.60 3.08 10.40
N LEU A 37 -4.41 2.05 10.12
CA LEU A 37 -3.91 0.76 9.61
C LEU A 37 -3.09 0.91 8.32
N ILE A 38 -3.41 1.92 7.50
CA ILE A 38 -2.72 2.20 6.25
C ILE A 38 -1.23 2.53 6.47
N TRP A 39 -0.85 3.11 7.62
CA TRP A 39 0.56 3.39 7.94
C TRP A 39 1.38 2.12 8.12
N ASN A 40 0.74 0.99 8.42
CA ASN A 40 1.40 -0.30 8.58
C ASN A 40 1.74 -0.96 7.24
N ILE A 41 1.29 -0.40 6.12
CA ILE A 41 1.54 -0.94 4.78
C ILE A 41 2.90 -0.43 4.29
N GLU A 42 3.79 -1.34 3.93
CA GLU A 42 5.16 -1.01 3.49
C GLU A 42 5.18 -0.09 2.26
N LEU A 43 4.23 -0.30 1.33
CA LEU A 43 4.09 0.52 0.12
C LEU A 43 3.55 1.92 0.40
N MET A 44 2.92 2.16 1.55
CA MET A 44 2.37 3.47 1.90
C MET A 44 3.46 4.35 2.51
N LYS A 45 4.32 4.94 1.67
CA LYS A 45 5.46 5.76 2.12
C LYS A 45 5.08 7.15 2.63
N TYR A 46 3.94 7.66 2.18
CA TYR A 46 3.47 9.01 2.44
C TYR A 46 2.13 8.97 3.19
N CYS A 47 1.90 9.98 4.01
CA CYS A 47 0.61 10.16 4.66
C CYS A 47 -0.47 10.45 3.61
N PRO A 48 -1.62 9.75 3.64
CA PRO A 48 -2.71 9.99 2.69
C PRO A 48 -3.44 11.32 2.91
N ASP A 49 -3.28 11.95 4.07
CA ASP A 49 -3.97 13.19 4.43
C ASP A 49 -3.07 14.42 4.24
N HIS A 50 -1.79 14.29 4.58
CA HIS A 50 -0.83 15.40 4.53
C HIS A 50 0.18 15.31 3.37
N PHE A 51 0.25 14.16 2.68
CA PHE A 51 1.19 13.90 1.57
C PHE A 51 2.68 14.05 1.92
N VAL A 52 3.02 13.95 3.21
CA VAL A 52 4.40 13.97 3.71
C VAL A 52 4.91 12.56 3.98
N PRO A 53 6.23 12.30 3.91
CA PRO A 53 6.79 11.00 4.27
C PRO A 53 6.38 10.56 5.69
N LEU A 54 6.10 9.27 5.87
CA LEU A 54 5.90 8.71 7.20
C LEU A 54 7.25 8.56 7.93
N ASP A 55 7.31 9.04 9.16
CA ASP A 55 8.48 8.92 10.02
C ASP A 55 8.56 7.50 10.61
N GLU A 56 9.75 6.89 10.59
CA GLU A 56 10.03 5.62 11.30
C GLU A 56 10.99 5.81 12.50
N LYS A 57 11.62 6.98 12.61
CA LYS A 57 12.63 7.30 13.63
C LYS A 57 12.13 8.43 14.51
N CYS A 58 12.26 8.26 15.82
CA CYS A 58 11.97 9.34 16.76
C CYS A 58 12.96 10.48 16.55
N TYR A 59 12.47 11.72 16.41
CA TYR A 59 13.34 12.89 16.25
C TYR A 59 14.15 13.20 17.51
N SER A 60 13.63 12.83 18.70
CA SER A 60 14.29 13.09 19.99
C SER A 60 15.44 12.12 20.26
N CYS A 61 15.27 10.82 20.04
CA CYS A 61 16.30 9.81 20.36
C CYS A 61 16.94 9.11 19.15
N GLY A 62 16.46 9.39 17.93
CA GLY A 62 16.94 8.79 16.67
C GLY A 62 16.61 7.30 16.49
N LYS A 63 15.98 6.65 17.47
CA LYS A 63 15.68 5.21 17.42
C LYS A 63 14.43 4.92 16.60
N LYS A 64 14.44 3.79 15.90
CA LYS A 64 13.24 3.23 15.29
C LYS A 64 12.35 2.59 16.36
N ASN A 65 11.04 2.80 16.23
CA ASN A 65 10.06 2.11 17.05
C ASN A 65 9.75 0.74 16.44
N LYS A 66 9.77 -0.32 17.25
CA LYS A 66 9.32 -1.65 16.81
C LYS A 66 7.83 -1.58 16.49
N PHE A 67 7.37 -2.40 15.55
CA PHE A 67 5.96 -2.48 15.16
C PHE A 67 5.02 -2.77 16.35
N ILE A 68 5.42 -3.71 17.23
CA ILE A 68 4.73 -4.02 18.48
C ILE A 68 5.76 -3.94 19.62
N SER A 69 5.43 -3.20 20.67
CA SER A 69 6.18 -3.14 21.93
C SER A 69 5.23 -2.97 23.11
N SER A 70 5.50 -3.63 24.23
CA SER A 70 4.71 -3.50 25.47
C SER A 70 4.74 -2.10 26.08
N SER A 71 5.77 -1.31 25.76
CA SER A 71 5.95 0.07 26.20
C SER A 71 5.39 1.11 25.22
N GLN A 72 4.68 0.69 24.18
CA GLN A 72 4.21 1.59 23.13
C GLN A 72 2.92 2.28 23.55
N GLN A 73 2.99 3.60 23.67
CA GLN A 73 1.83 4.47 23.78
C GLN A 73 1.62 5.16 22.43
N VAL A 74 0.37 5.23 21.99
CA VAL A 74 -0.01 5.90 20.73
C VAL A 74 0.48 7.35 20.76
N GLY A 75 1.04 7.84 19.65
CA GLY A 75 1.63 9.18 19.56
C GLY A 75 2.98 9.37 20.27
N HIS A 76 3.47 8.40 21.06
CA HIS A 76 4.73 8.53 21.81
C HIS A 76 5.79 7.52 21.36
N CYS A 77 7.06 7.87 21.53
CA CYS A 77 8.16 6.95 21.28
C CYS A 77 8.19 5.85 22.34
N GLY A 78 8.15 4.57 21.93
CA GLY A 78 8.26 3.43 22.85
C GLY A 78 9.65 3.22 23.46
N LYS A 79 10.62 4.10 23.16
CA LYS A 79 11.98 4.10 23.71
C LYS A 79 12.24 5.25 24.69
N CYS A 80 11.97 6.49 24.29
CA CYS A 80 12.22 7.66 25.14
C CYS A 80 10.95 8.32 25.69
N GLY A 81 9.75 7.86 25.31
CA GLY A 81 8.48 8.44 25.75
C GLY A 81 8.12 9.77 25.08
N ASN A 82 9.01 10.37 24.30
CA ASN A 82 8.76 11.67 23.69
C ASN A 82 7.59 11.62 22.69
N TRP A 83 6.79 12.69 22.65
CA TRP A 83 5.75 12.90 21.66
C TRP A 83 6.32 12.85 20.23
N LEU A 84 5.59 12.26 19.31
CA LEU A 84 6.02 12.01 17.93
C LEU A 84 5.39 12.95 16.90
N GLY A 85 4.40 13.75 17.29
CA GLY A 85 3.87 14.82 16.46
C GLY A 85 4.84 15.99 16.30
N LYS A 86 4.64 16.75 15.21
CA LYS A 86 5.36 17.98 14.88
C LYS A 86 4.38 18.93 14.20
N GLU A 87 4.49 20.23 14.50
CA GLU A 87 3.71 21.29 13.83
C GLU A 87 4.10 21.46 12.36
N ASN A 88 5.39 21.24 12.05
CA ASN A 88 5.94 21.40 10.71
C ASN A 88 6.86 20.24 10.34
N VAL A 89 6.95 19.96 9.05
CA VAL A 89 7.97 19.07 8.47
C VAL A 89 8.80 19.85 7.45
N GLU A 90 10.11 19.58 7.43
CA GLU A 90 11.06 20.34 6.62
C GLU A 90 11.06 19.94 5.14
N GLU A 91 10.56 18.75 4.81
CA GLU A 91 10.54 18.20 3.44
C GLU A 91 9.12 18.04 2.91
N TYR A 92 8.62 19.08 2.23
CA TYR A 92 7.55 18.88 1.26
C TYR A 92 8.18 18.43 -0.05
N LYS A 93 7.85 17.21 -0.48
CA LYS A 93 8.28 16.68 -1.77
C LYS A 93 7.05 16.42 -2.61
N GLU A 94 7.10 16.86 -3.87
CA GLU A 94 6.10 16.46 -4.86
C GLU A 94 6.08 14.93 -4.97
N LEU A 95 4.90 14.34 -4.83
CA LEU A 95 4.71 12.91 -4.98
C LEU A 95 4.94 12.52 -6.43
N ASP A 96 5.66 11.43 -6.64
CA ASP A 96 5.68 10.84 -7.98
C ASP A 96 4.31 10.24 -8.33
N GLU A 97 4.11 9.96 -9.62
CA GLU A 97 2.85 9.43 -10.14
C GLU A 97 2.45 8.12 -9.45
N TRP A 98 3.44 7.27 -9.14
CA TRP A 98 3.23 5.99 -8.50
C TRP A 98 2.73 6.14 -7.07
N ASP A 99 3.38 6.98 -6.25
CA ASP A 99 3.03 7.20 -4.85
C ASP A 99 1.67 7.90 -4.74
N SER A 100 1.39 8.88 -5.62
CA SER A 100 0.08 9.54 -5.72
C SER A 100 -1.04 8.54 -6.09
N TRP A 101 -0.77 7.71 -7.11
CA TRP A 101 -1.71 6.66 -7.51
C TRP A 101 -1.94 5.63 -6.40
N CYS A 102 -0.89 5.21 -5.69
CA CYS A 102 -1.00 4.30 -4.57
C CYS A 102 -1.92 4.86 -3.48
N ILE A 103 -1.72 6.11 -3.07
CA ILE A 103 -2.58 6.74 -2.05
C ILE A 103 -4.05 6.73 -2.51
N SER A 104 -4.32 7.15 -3.74
CA SER A 104 -5.68 7.18 -4.30
C SER A 104 -6.31 5.78 -4.37
N ASN A 105 -5.55 4.79 -4.86
CA ASN A 105 -6.01 3.42 -5.00
C ASN A 105 -6.34 2.79 -3.64
N PHE A 106 -5.49 3.02 -2.64
CA PHE A 106 -5.73 2.54 -1.28
C PHE A 106 -6.94 3.20 -0.61
N LYS A 107 -7.17 4.50 -0.82
CA LYS A 107 -8.39 5.16 -0.32
C LYS A 107 -9.65 4.50 -0.88
N GLN A 108 -9.68 4.27 -2.20
CA GLN A 108 -10.80 3.58 -2.86
C GLN A 108 -11.01 2.15 -2.34
N ILE A 109 -9.93 1.40 -2.12
CA ILE A 109 -10.00 0.06 -1.53
C ILE A 109 -10.57 0.12 -0.11
N LEU A 110 -10.12 1.05 0.73
CA LEU A 110 -10.60 1.20 2.10
C LEU A 110 -12.09 1.57 2.14
N GLU A 111 -12.52 2.50 1.28
CA GLU A 111 -13.93 2.87 1.12
C GLU A 111 -14.78 1.67 0.66
N PHE A 112 -14.30 0.91 -0.33
CA PHE A 112 -14.98 -0.30 -0.80
C PHE A 112 -15.10 -1.36 0.30
N LEU A 113 -14.01 -1.61 1.05
CA LEU A 113 -13.99 -2.61 2.13
C LEU A 113 -14.89 -2.23 3.30
N GLN A 114 -15.08 -0.93 3.58
CA GLN A 114 -16.04 -0.48 4.60
C GLN A 114 -17.49 -0.79 4.22
N GLN A 115 -17.79 -0.88 2.93
CA GLN A 115 -19.13 -1.09 2.39
C GLN A 115 -19.41 -2.55 1.99
N SER A 116 -18.39 -3.41 2.01
CA SER A 116 -18.44 -4.77 1.49
C SER A 116 -18.18 -5.81 2.57
N ASN A 117 -19.02 -6.85 2.62
CA ASN A 117 -18.75 -8.07 3.39
C ASN A 117 -18.00 -9.13 2.56
N ASN A 118 -17.67 -8.83 1.30
CA ASN A 118 -17.05 -9.78 0.39
C ASN A 118 -15.54 -9.60 0.37
N ILE A 119 -14.83 -10.66 0.76
CA ILE A 119 -13.37 -10.75 0.64
C ILE A 119 -13.06 -11.58 -0.62
N PRO A 120 -12.26 -11.08 -1.56
CA PRO A 120 -11.90 -11.83 -2.76
C PRO A 120 -11.25 -13.17 -2.42
N LEU A 121 -11.60 -14.22 -3.18
CA LEU A 121 -11.01 -15.55 -3.03
C LEU A 121 -9.50 -15.51 -3.27
N ARG A 122 -8.77 -16.42 -2.62
CA ARG A 122 -7.30 -16.45 -2.62
C ARG A 122 -6.68 -16.54 -4.02
N ASN A 123 -7.33 -17.22 -4.96
CA ASN A 123 -6.88 -17.39 -6.35
C ASN A 123 -7.41 -16.31 -7.31
N PHE A 124 -8.27 -15.40 -6.85
CA PHE A 124 -8.83 -14.34 -7.68
C PHE A 124 -7.76 -13.49 -8.37
N PRO A 125 -6.65 -13.09 -7.72
CA PRO A 125 -5.59 -12.35 -8.42
C PRO A 125 -4.96 -13.09 -9.60
N ASN A 126 -4.76 -14.41 -9.50
CA ASN A 126 -4.22 -15.22 -10.60
C ASN A 126 -5.24 -15.35 -11.74
N GLN A 127 -6.54 -15.47 -11.42
CA GLN A 127 -7.60 -15.45 -12.43
C GLN A 127 -7.61 -14.13 -13.21
N ILE A 128 -7.44 -13.00 -12.52
CA ILE A 128 -7.30 -11.69 -13.18
C ILE A 128 -6.09 -11.67 -14.11
N VAL A 129 -4.91 -12.17 -13.67
CA VAL A 129 -3.73 -12.25 -14.54
C VAL A 129 -4.03 -13.10 -15.78
N LYS A 130 -4.70 -14.25 -15.64
CA LYS A 130 -5.09 -15.10 -16.76
C LYS A 130 -6.04 -14.40 -17.72
N MET A 131 -7.02 -13.65 -17.19
CA MET A 131 -7.93 -12.84 -18.02
C MET A 131 -7.17 -11.76 -18.79
N LEU A 132 -6.23 -11.06 -18.15
CA LEU A 132 -5.42 -10.02 -18.79
C LEU A 132 -4.52 -10.59 -19.89
N VAL A 133 -3.89 -11.75 -19.67
CA VAL A 133 -3.08 -12.42 -20.70
C VAL A 133 -3.92 -12.76 -21.93
N ASN A 134 -5.13 -13.27 -21.73
CA ASN A 134 -6.04 -13.57 -22.83
C ASN A 134 -6.49 -12.28 -23.55
N GLN A 135 -6.85 -11.24 -22.81
CA GLN A 135 -7.37 -10.00 -23.37
C GLN A 135 -6.33 -9.21 -24.17
N TYR A 136 -5.09 -9.13 -23.69
CA TYR A 136 -4.07 -8.23 -24.26
C TYR A 136 -3.08 -8.93 -25.20
N THR A 137 -2.99 -10.26 -25.15
CA THR A 137 -2.00 -11.02 -25.94
C THR A 137 -2.55 -12.33 -26.50
N ASP A 138 -3.87 -12.48 -26.55
CA ASP A 138 -4.55 -13.69 -27.05
C ASP A 138 -3.99 -15.00 -26.46
N GLY A 139 -3.66 -14.97 -25.16
CA GLY A 139 -3.10 -16.12 -24.45
C GLY A 139 -1.57 -16.24 -24.52
N ASN A 140 -0.87 -15.38 -25.25
CA ASN A 140 0.59 -15.42 -25.36
C ASN A 140 1.29 -14.88 -24.10
N ILE A 141 1.47 -15.76 -23.12
CA ILE A 141 2.13 -15.48 -21.84
C ILE A 141 3.52 -14.83 -22.01
N SER A 142 4.30 -15.27 -23.00
CA SER A 142 5.67 -14.77 -23.20
C SER A 142 5.67 -13.32 -23.70
N GLU A 143 4.75 -12.99 -24.60
CA GLU A 143 4.54 -11.63 -25.08
C GLU A 143 4.02 -10.73 -23.97
N PHE A 144 3.06 -11.20 -23.18
CA PHE A 144 2.53 -10.46 -22.03
C PHE A 144 3.62 -10.11 -21.01
N GLY A 145 4.48 -11.08 -20.69
CA GLY A 145 5.62 -10.86 -19.79
C GLY A 145 6.60 -9.82 -20.32
N LYS A 146 6.82 -9.76 -21.65
CA LYS A 146 7.68 -8.76 -22.29
C LYS A 146 7.08 -7.36 -22.24
N ILE A 147 5.79 -7.21 -22.57
CA ILE A 147 5.08 -5.92 -22.58
C ILE A 147 5.18 -5.25 -21.21
N LEU A 148 5.03 -6.03 -20.14
CA LEU A 148 4.97 -5.53 -18.76
C LEU A 148 6.33 -5.55 -18.06
N ASN A 149 7.35 -6.13 -18.68
CA ASN A 149 8.64 -6.43 -18.05
C ASN A 149 8.48 -7.19 -16.71
N VAL A 150 7.54 -8.15 -16.67
CA VAL A 150 7.25 -8.96 -15.47
C VAL A 150 7.62 -10.41 -15.72
N SER A 151 8.47 -10.95 -14.84
CA SER A 151 8.83 -12.37 -14.83
C SER A 151 7.79 -13.20 -14.08
N MET A 152 7.76 -14.50 -14.39
CA MET A 152 6.92 -15.53 -13.75
C MET A 152 5.42 -15.46 -14.05
N ILE A 153 4.98 -14.76 -15.09
CA ILE A 153 3.56 -14.73 -15.50
C ILE A 153 3.01 -16.16 -15.69
N SER A 154 3.79 -17.06 -16.29
CA SER A 154 3.43 -18.47 -16.47
C SER A 154 3.08 -19.17 -15.15
N GLU A 155 3.80 -18.86 -14.07
CA GLU A 155 3.56 -19.47 -12.76
C GLU A 155 2.23 -19.00 -12.14
N TYR A 156 1.80 -17.78 -12.45
CA TYR A 156 0.52 -17.23 -11.98
C TYR A 156 -0.65 -17.78 -12.83
N VAL A 157 -0.50 -17.83 -14.15
CA VAL A 157 -1.52 -18.37 -15.07
C VAL A 157 -1.78 -19.86 -14.83
N MET A 158 -0.74 -20.61 -14.46
CA MET A 158 -0.81 -22.04 -14.15
C MET A 158 -1.13 -22.34 -12.67
N ASP A 159 -1.44 -21.33 -11.86
CA ASP A 159 -1.71 -21.44 -10.42
C ASP A 159 -0.61 -22.16 -9.60
N ARG A 160 0.63 -22.15 -10.10
CA ARG A 160 1.79 -22.72 -9.41
C ARG A 160 2.32 -21.83 -8.29
N SER A 161 2.06 -20.52 -8.40
CA SER A 161 2.35 -19.56 -7.35
C SER A 161 1.32 -18.44 -7.33
N ASN A 162 1.24 -17.71 -6.21
CA ASN A 162 0.37 -16.53 -6.10
C ASN A 162 1.17 -15.27 -6.43
N ILE A 163 0.59 -14.41 -7.27
CA ILE A 163 1.11 -13.06 -7.49
C ILE A 163 1.23 -12.32 -6.15
N THR A 164 2.35 -11.61 -5.96
CA THR A 164 2.55 -10.75 -4.78
C THR A 164 1.72 -9.48 -4.93
N PHE A 165 1.28 -8.92 -3.81
CA PHE A 165 0.53 -7.67 -3.81
C PHE A 165 1.26 -6.51 -4.52
N GLU A 166 2.56 -6.36 -4.33
CA GLU A 166 3.38 -5.36 -5.04
C GLU A 166 3.29 -5.53 -6.57
N LYS A 167 3.53 -6.75 -7.08
CA LYS A 167 3.36 -7.07 -8.52
C LYS A 167 1.93 -6.81 -9.00
N LEU A 168 0.91 -7.10 -8.19
CA LEU A 168 -0.49 -6.83 -8.55
C LEU A 168 -0.76 -5.31 -8.69
N LEU A 169 -0.23 -4.50 -7.77
CA LEU A 169 -0.33 -3.04 -7.86
C LEU A 169 0.43 -2.51 -9.07
N ASN A 170 1.64 -3.01 -9.37
CA ASN A 170 2.40 -2.63 -10.56
C ASN A 170 1.60 -2.91 -11.84
N LEU A 171 0.95 -4.09 -11.94
CA LEU A 171 0.07 -4.42 -13.05
C LEU A 171 -1.11 -3.45 -13.14
N SER A 172 -1.81 -3.21 -12.02
CA SER A 172 -2.96 -2.31 -11.99
C SER A 172 -2.60 -0.88 -12.38
N PHE A 173 -1.47 -0.37 -11.89
CA PHE A 173 -0.96 0.95 -12.26
C PHE A 173 -0.66 1.05 -13.75
N TYR A 174 0.06 0.07 -14.31
CA TYR A 174 0.38 0.03 -15.74
C TYR A 174 -0.88 0.09 -16.61
N PHE A 175 -1.90 -0.72 -16.31
CA PHE A 175 -3.12 -0.73 -17.11
C PHE A 175 -3.98 0.52 -16.91
N GLN A 176 -3.94 1.14 -15.73
CA GLN A 176 -4.66 2.39 -15.49
C GLN A 176 -3.99 3.58 -16.18
N SER A 177 -2.66 3.66 -16.20
CA SER A 177 -1.93 4.71 -16.91
C SER A 177 -2.02 4.54 -18.43
N LYS A 178 -2.02 3.30 -18.95
CA LYS A 178 -2.22 3.03 -20.39
C LYS A 178 -3.65 3.26 -20.87
N ARG A 179 -4.67 3.04 -20.03
CA ARG A 179 -6.07 3.41 -20.36
C ARG A 179 -6.26 4.92 -20.61
N GLN A 180 -5.36 5.76 -20.12
CA GLN A 180 -5.39 7.20 -20.40
C GLN A 180 -4.71 7.57 -21.74
N ILE A 181 -4.04 6.61 -22.40
CA ILE A 181 -3.25 6.84 -23.62
C ILE A 181 -3.92 6.19 -24.86
N GLU A 182 -4.86 5.27 -24.69
CA GLU A 182 -5.58 4.64 -25.80
C GLU A 182 -7.05 5.10 -25.87
N PRO A 183 -7.46 5.87 -26.89
CA PRO A 183 -8.87 5.98 -27.21
C PRO A 183 -9.32 4.64 -27.81
N THR A 184 -10.29 3.99 -27.13
CA THR A 184 -11.16 2.94 -27.68
C THR A 184 -10.48 1.87 -28.56
N PHE A 185 -10.14 0.72 -27.97
CA PHE A 185 -10.23 -0.52 -28.75
C PHE A 185 -11.70 -0.93 -28.80
N SER A 186 -12.38 -0.47 -29.85
CA SER A 186 -13.63 -1.03 -30.34
C SER A 186 -13.39 -2.44 -30.85
N VAL A 187 -14.04 -3.41 -30.22
CA VAL A 187 -14.56 -4.62 -30.88
C VAL A 187 -16.02 -4.74 -30.51
#